data_AF-A0A2I0XBD9-F1
#
_entry.id   AF-A0A2I0XBD9-F1
#
_cell.length_a   1.000
_cell.length_b   1.000
_cell.length_c   1.000
_cell.angle_alpha   90.00
_cell.angle_beta   90.00
_cell.angle_gamma   90.00
#
_symmetry.space_group_name_H-M   'P 1'
#
loop_
_entity.id
_entity.type
_entity.pdbx_description
1 polymer ?
#
loop_
_entity_poly.entity_id
_entity_poly.type
_entity_poly.pdbx_seq_one_letter_code
_entity_poly.pdbx_strand_id
1 'polypeptide(L)'
;MELPPCFRLHPTDEELITHYLSNKLLNSSFDAKAIAQVELNKCEPWDLPSKNLTWRHEGYFFCERGPKYSTSLRTHRTTDTGYWKSTGKDLVGMKKTLVFYRGRAPKVEKTKWIMYEYRLEDSYDKI
;
A
#
# COMPACT_ATOMS: atom_id res chain seq x y z
N MET A 1 -21.79 -9.60 -9.32
CA MET A 1 -22.31 -8.65 -8.31
C MET A 1 -21.56 -7.34 -8.49
N GLU A 2 -22.21 -6.38 -9.11
CA GLU A 2 -21.76 -4.99 -9.22
C GLU A 2 -22.21 -4.24 -7.95
N LEU A 3 -21.40 -3.28 -7.48
CA LEU A 3 -21.73 -2.48 -6.30
C LEU A 3 -22.80 -1.44 -6.66
N PRO A 4 -23.75 -1.12 -5.76
CA PRO A 4 -24.75 -0.10 -6.00
C PRO A 4 -24.10 1.24 -6.38
N PRO A 5 -24.71 2.02 -7.28
CA PRO A 5 -24.32 3.41 -7.49
C PRO A 5 -24.36 4.11 -6.12
N CYS A 6 -23.27 4.80 -5.75
CA CYS A 6 -23.02 5.44 -4.45
C CYS A 6 -22.35 4.61 -3.35
N PHE A 7 -22.02 3.33 -3.57
CA PHE A 7 -21.13 2.64 -2.63
C PHE A 7 -19.75 3.33 -2.64
N ARG A 8 -19.28 3.76 -1.45
CA ARG A 8 -18.00 4.42 -1.29
C ARG A 8 -17.20 3.66 -0.24
N LEU A 9 -16.04 3.17 -0.64
CA LEU A 9 -15.12 2.56 0.29
C LEU A 9 -14.46 3.69 1.10
N HIS A 10 -14.81 3.78 2.38
CA HIS A 10 -14.20 4.70 3.34
C HIS A 10 -13.90 3.97 4.66
N PRO A 11 -13.07 2.91 4.61
CA PRO A 11 -12.75 2.11 5.78
C PRO A 11 -11.90 2.92 6.75
N THR A 12 -12.13 2.68 8.03
CA THR A 12 -11.25 3.13 9.11
C THR A 12 -9.91 2.36 9.07
N ASP A 13 -8.91 2.90 9.77
CA ASP A 13 -7.61 2.22 9.92
C ASP A 13 -7.77 0.81 10.52
N GLU A 14 -8.71 0.63 11.45
CA GLU A 14 -9.02 -0.65 12.07
C GLU A 14 -9.64 -1.62 11.07
N GLU A 15 -10.66 -1.20 10.31
CA GLU A 15 -11.32 -2.07 9.32
C GLU A 15 -10.37 -2.53 8.22
N LEU A 16 -9.45 -1.66 7.77
CA LEU A 16 -8.39 -2.03 6.82
C LEU A 16 -7.53 -3.18 7.33
N ILE A 17 -7.23 -3.19 8.63
CA ILE A 17 -6.40 -4.22 9.26
C ILE A 17 -7.22 -5.49 9.50
N THR A 18 -8.39 -5.38 10.16
CA THR A 18 -9.15 -6.51 10.70
C THR A 18 -10.08 -7.19 9.71
N HIS A 19 -10.57 -6.48 8.69
CA HIS A 19 -11.51 -7.04 7.70
C HIS A 19 -10.91 -7.25 6.33
N TYR A 20 -9.83 -6.53 5.98
CA TYR A 20 -9.18 -6.67 4.68
C TYR A 20 -7.82 -7.37 4.78
N LEU A 21 -6.87 -6.81 5.55
CA LEU A 21 -5.50 -7.32 5.58
C LEU A 21 -5.38 -8.69 6.26
N SER A 22 -5.98 -8.86 7.45
CA SER A 22 -6.02 -10.15 8.17
C SER A 22 -6.69 -11.24 7.35
N ASN A 23 -7.85 -10.96 6.75
CA ASN A 23 -8.58 -11.92 5.94
C ASN A 23 -7.80 -12.29 4.68
N LYS A 24 -7.11 -11.34 4.04
CA LYS A 24 -6.25 -11.62 2.88
C LYS A 24 -5.08 -12.55 3.23
N LEU A 25 -4.54 -12.45 4.44
CA LEU A 25 -3.42 -13.28 4.90
C LEU A 25 -3.87 -14.65 5.40
N LEU A 26 -5.00 -14.73 6.12
CA LEU A 26 -5.53 -15.97 6.67
C LEU A 26 -6.28 -16.83 5.65
N ASN A 27 -6.83 -16.22 4.60
CA ASN A 27 -7.62 -16.89 3.59
C ASN A 27 -7.11 -16.54 2.18
N SER A 28 -6.44 -17.51 1.55
CA SER A 28 -5.92 -17.38 0.18
C SER A 28 -7.01 -17.14 -0.89
N SER A 29 -8.26 -17.54 -0.61
CA SER A 29 -9.42 -17.30 -1.48
C SER A 29 -10.13 -15.98 -1.21
N PHE A 30 -9.66 -15.16 -0.26
CA PHE A 30 -10.24 -13.86 0.03
C PHE A 30 -10.10 -12.91 -1.17
N ASP A 31 -11.25 -12.46 -1.66
CA ASP A 31 -11.39 -11.49 -2.73
C ASP A 31 -12.10 -10.23 -2.22
N ALA A 32 -11.35 -9.14 -2.11
CA ALA A 32 -11.92 -7.82 -1.89
C ALA A 32 -12.02 -7.12 -3.25
N LYS A 33 -13.17 -7.23 -3.91
CA LYS A 33 -13.44 -6.62 -5.23
C LYS A 33 -13.11 -5.13 -5.33
N ALA A 34 -13.06 -4.44 -4.20
CA ALA A 34 -12.78 -3.02 -4.11
C ALA A 34 -11.30 -2.68 -3.80
N ILE A 35 -10.44 -3.67 -3.53
CA ILE A 35 -9.00 -3.50 -3.26
C ILE A 35 -8.21 -4.37 -4.23
N ALA A 36 -7.49 -3.75 -5.16
CA ALA A 36 -6.70 -4.48 -6.15
C ALA A 36 -5.30 -4.85 -5.64
N GLN A 37 -4.70 -5.86 -6.26
CA GLN A 37 -3.29 -6.21 -6.02
C GLN A 37 -2.37 -5.36 -6.92
N VAL A 38 -1.26 -4.86 -6.36
CA VAL A 38 -0.28 -4.04 -7.09
C VAL A 38 1.14 -4.40 -6.68
N GLU A 39 2.06 -4.31 -7.65
CA GLU A 39 3.50 -4.38 -7.42
C GLU A 39 4.08 -2.97 -7.32
N LEU A 40 4.32 -2.49 -6.09
CA LEU A 40 4.76 -1.10 -5.83
C LEU A 40 6.13 -0.75 -6.41
N ASN A 41 6.97 -1.74 -6.72
CA ASN A 41 8.28 -1.55 -7.35
C ASN A 41 8.22 -1.39 -8.87
N LYS A 42 7.13 -1.83 -9.50
CA LYS A 42 6.94 -1.79 -10.96
C LYS A 42 5.95 -0.73 -11.41
N CYS A 43 5.29 -0.07 -10.46
CA CYS A 43 4.26 0.93 -10.74
C CYS A 43 4.64 2.26 -10.10
N GLU A 44 4.53 3.34 -10.89
CA GLU A 44 4.63 4.68 -10.34
C GLU A 44 3.32 5.09 -9.68
N PRO A 45 3.33 6.03 -8.72
CA PRO A 45 2.11 6.42 -8.03
C PRO A 45 1.02 6.98 -8.96
N TRP A 46 1.38 7.65 -10.05
CA TRP A 46 0.43 8.19 -11.03
C TRP A 46 -0.09 7.13 -12.02
N ASP A 47 0.58 5.98 -12.11
CA ASP A 47 0.16 4.85 -12.94
C ASP A 47 -0.78 3.90 -12.18
N LEU A 48 -1.01 4.17 -10.89
CA LEU A 48 -1.94 3.37 -10.09
C LEU A 48 -3.34 3.40 -10.72
N PRO A 49 -4.04 2.25 -10.80
CA PRO A 49 -5.30 2.14 -11.52
C PRO A 49 -6.32 3.17 -11.03
N SER A 50 -6.62 4.16 -11.88
CA SER A 50 -7.54 5.25 -11.54
C SER A 50 -8.96 4.75 -11.24
N LYS A 51 -9.31 3.56 -11.74
CA LYS A 51 -10.59 2.87 -11.49
C LYS A 51 -10.80 2.48 -10.04
N ASN A 52 -9.70 2.35 -9.28
CA ASN A 52 -9.73 2.04 -7.85
C ASN A 52 -9.52 3.28 -6.99
N LEU A 53 -9.39 4.45 -7.61
CA LEU A 53 -9.38 5.72 -6.88
C LEU A 53 -10.81 6.10 -6.54
N THR A 54 -11.04 6.35 -5.26
CA THR A 54 -12.25 6.98 -4.76
C THR A 54 -12.36 8.41 -5.29
N TRP A 55 -13.51 9.03 -5.08
CA TRP A 55 -13.75 10.45 -5.36
C TRP A 55 -12.77 11.42 -4.66
N ARG A 56 -11.99 10.95 -3.68
CA ARG A 56 -10.92 11.70 -3.01
C ARG A 56 -9.54 11.54 -3.65
N HIS A 57 -9.44 10.84 -4.78
CA HIS A 57 -8.16 10.40 -5.36
C HIS A 57 -7.36 9.48 -4.42
N GLU A 58 -8.05 8.78 -3.52
CA GLU A 58 -7.47 7.78 -2.62
C GLU A 58 -7.79 6.39 -3.16
N GLY A 59 -6.79 5.53 -3.28
CA GLY A 59 -6.97 4.13 -3.68
C GLY A 59 -6.37 3.17 -2.66
N TYR A 60 -6.98 2.00 -2.54
CA TYR A 60 -6.54 0.95 -1.63
C TYR A 60 -6.00 -0.22 -2.44
N PHE A 61 -4.83 -0.71 -2.05
CA PHE A 61 -4.16 -1.77 -2.78
C PHE A 61 -3.51 -2.77 -1.82
N PHE A 62 -3.60 -4.05 -2.17
CA PHE A 62 -2.74 -5.08 -1.61
C PHE A 62 -1.40 -5.05 -2.32
N CYS A 63 -0.31 -5.14 -1.56
CA CYS A 63 1.04 -5.29 -2.09
C CYS A 63 1.70 -6.47 -1.40
N GLU A 64 2.17 -7.44 -2.16
CA GLU A 64 2.98 -8.52 -1.62
C GLU A 64 4.33 -7.98 -1.17
N ARG A 65 4.80 -8.47 -0.01
CA ARG A 65 6.11 -8.11 0.52
C ARG A 65 7.18 -8.91 -0.23
N GLY A 66 7.62 -8.37 -1.36
CA GLY A 66 8.82 -8.85 -2.04
C GLY A 66 10.08 -8.48 -1.24
N PRO A 67 10.97 -9.43 -0.91
CA PRO A 67 12.26 -9.10 -0.32
C PRO A 67 13.10 -8.30 -1.34
N LYS A 68 13.71 -7.18 -0.91
CA LYS A 68 14.63 -6.41 -1.78
C LYS A 68 15.88 -7.20 -2.18
N TYR A 69 16.25 -8.22 -1.39
CA TYR A 69 17.32 -9.20 -1.64
C TYR A 69 16.94 -10.52 -0.97
N SER A 70 17.47 -11.67 -1.40
CA SER A 70 17.19 -13.00 -0.83
C SER A 70 17.37 -13.12 0.70
N THR A 71 18.07 -12.18 1.34
CA THR A 71 18.34 -12.12 2.78
C THR A 71 17.70 -10.93 3.51
N SER A 72 16.94 -10.05 2.82
CA SER A 72 16.44 -8.81 3.41
C SER A 72 14.91 -8.77 3.53
N LEU A 73 14.43 -8.65 4.77
CA LEU A 73 13.05 -8.32 5.13
C LEU A 73 12.62 -6.89 4.71
N ARG A 74 13.49 -6.12 4.04
CA ARG A 74 13.22 -4.74 3.67
C ARG A 74 12.43 -4.69 2.36
N THR A 75 11.26 -4.06 2.39
CA THR A 75 10.39 -3.85 1.22
C THR A 75 11.12 -3.06 0.14
N HIS A 76 11.08 -3.52 -1.11
CA HIS A 76 11.64 -2.82 -2.27
C HIS A 76 10.78 -1.60 -2.64
N ARG A 77 11.14 -0.45 -2.09
CA ARG A 77 10.40 0.82 -2.22
C ARG A 77 10.93 1.71 -3.35
N THR A 78 11.62 1.14 -4.31
CA THR A 78 12.23 1.86 -5.43
C THR A 78 11.46 1.51 -6.70
N THR A 79 11.05 2.54 -7.43
CA THR A 79 10.46 2.43 -8.76
C THR A 79 11.49 2.84 -9.81
N ASP A 80 11.14 2.76 -11.10
CA ASP A 80 12.02 3.17 -12.19
C ASP A 80 12.43 4.64 -12.05
N THR A 81 11.46 5.51 -11.85
CA THR A 81 11.68 6.96 -11.84
C THR A 81 11.91 7.54 -10.44
N GLY A 82 11.63 6.80 -9.36
CA GLY A 82 11.60 7.37 -8.00
C GLY A 82 11.72 6.34 -6.88
N TYR A 83 11.42 6.76 -5.65
CA TYR A 83 11.42 5.89 -4.50
C TYR A 83 10.51 6.42 -3.38
N TRP A 84 9.96 5.49 -2.60
CA TRP A 84 9.15 5.78 -1.43
C TRP A 84 10.02 5.88 -0.17
N LYS A 85 9.94 7.02 0.51
CA LYS A 85 10.66 7.29 1.75
C LYS A 85 9.65 7.44 2.90
N SER A 86 9.89 6.74 4.00
CA SER A 86 9.11 6.94 5.22
C SER A 86 9.25 8.38 5.72
N THR A 87 8.13 8.98 6.11
CA THR A 87 8.09 10.34 6.67
C THR A 87 7.26 10.36 7.95
N GLY A 88 7.60 11.26 8.86
CA GLY A 88 6.85 11.49 10.10
C GLY A 88 7.35 10.69 11.31
N LYS A 89 6.83 11.08 12.48
CA LYS A 89 6.99 10.41 13.78
C LYS A 89 5.92 9.33 13.99
N ASP A 90 4.86 9.36 13.19
CA ASP A 90 3.68 8.50 13.28
C ASP A 90 3.96 7.11 12.71
N LEU A 91 4.79 6.37 13.43
CA LEU A 91 4.75 4.91 13.46
C LEU A 91 3.72 4.52 14.52
N VAL A 92 2.45 4.71 14.23
CA VAL A 92 1.37 4.31 15.16
C VAL A 92 1.12 2.83 14.91
N GLY A 93 1.80 1.99 15.68
CA GLY A 93 1.73 0.52 15.59
C GLY A 93 1.96 0.00 14.17
N MET A 94 0.86 -0.41 13.54
CA MET A 94 0.76 -1.13 12.26
C MET A 94 0.79 -0.23 11.01
N LYS A 95 0.68 1.11 11.15
CA LYS A 95 0.59 2.06 10.03
C LYS A 95 1.87 2.88 9.86
N LYS A 96 2.40 2.96 8.63
CA LYS A 96 3.54 3.80 8.26
C LYS A 96 3.17 4.76 7.14
N THR A 97 3.60 6.01 7.26
CA THR A 97 3.41 7.02 6.20
C THR A 97 4.65 7.16 5.34
N LEU A 98 4.47 7.15 4.01
CA LEU A 98 5.54 7.28 3.03
C LEU A 98 5.22 8.41 2.06
N VAL A 99 6.27 9.07 1.57
CA VAL A 99 6.20 10.06 0.50
C VAL A 99 7.07 9.60 -0.66
N PHE A 100 6.55 9.77 -1.87
CA PHE A 100 7.29 9.46 -3.08
C PHE A 100 8.21 10.62 -3.49
N TYR A 101 9.46 10.27 -3.79
CA TYR A 101 10.46 11.18 -4.35
C TYR A 101 10.77 10.75 -5.77
N ARG A 102 10.69 11.70 -6.71
CA ARG A 102 11.03 11.49 -8.11
C ARG A 102 12.51 11.80 -8.33
N GLY A 103 13.14 11.03 -9.19
CA GLY A 103 14.53 11.16 -9.59
C GLY A 103 15.52 10.43 -8.69
N ARG A 104 16.79 10.70 -8.95
CA ARG A 104 17.97 10.21 -8.20
C ARG A 104 18.90 11.39 -7.98
N ALA A 105 19.81 11.27 -7.01
CA ALA A 105 20.82 12.29 -6.78
C ALA A 105 21.57 12.62 -8.09
N PRO A 106 21.83 13.91 -8.38
CA PRO A 106 21.55 15.10 -7.56
C PRO A 106 20.14 15.71 -7.75
N LYS A 107 19.36 15.25 -8.74
CA LYS A 107 18.04 15.79 -9.10
C LYS A 107 16.91 15.01 -8.43
N VAL A 108 16.76 15.17 -7.12
CA VAL A 108 15.65 14.57 -6.35
C VAL A 108 14.56 15.62 -6.11
N GLU A 109 13.31 15.24 -6.36
CA GLU A 109 12.13 16.08 -6.15
C GLU A 109 11.13 15.37 -5.24
N LYS A 110 10.67 16.05 -4.18
CA LYS A 110 9.60 15.54 -3.32
C LYS A 110 8.25 15.75 -4.02
N THR A 111 7.47 14.68 -4.18
CA THR A 111 6.14 14.78 -4.78
C THR A 111 5.04 14.93 -3.71
N LYS A 112 3.79 15.16 -4.15
CA LYS A 112 2.60 15.19 -3.29
C LYS A 112 2.00 13.80 -3.04
N TRP A 113 2.57 12.75 -3.63
CA TRP A 113 2.07 11.39 -3.45
C TRP A 113 2.42 10.86 -2.07
N ILE A 114 1.39 10.46 -1.33
CA ILE A 114 1.45 9.90 0.01
C ILE A 114 0.92 8.47 -0.04
N MET A 115 1.57 7.58 0.69
CA MET A 115 1.12 6.21 0.89
C MET A 115 1.05 5.92 2.38
N TYR A 116 -0.05 5.32 2.80
CA TYR A 116 -0.21 4.73 4.12
C TYR A 116 -0.04 3.22 3.99
N GLU A 117 1.06 2.71 4.51
CA GLU A 117 1.39 1.28 4.50
C GLU A 117 0.94 0.67 5.83
N TYR A 118 -0.04 -0.23 5.76
CA TYR A 118 -0.55 -0.99 6.91
C TYR A 118 0.07 -2.38 6.94
N ARG A 119 0.37 -2.88 8.13
CA ARG A 119 0.99 -4.20 8.37
C ARG A 119 0.33 -4.87 9.55
N LEU A 120 0.21 -6.20 9.56
CA LEU A 120 0.00 -6.89 10.83
C LEU A 120 1.33 -6.96 11.59
N GLU A 121 1.28 -6.92 12.92
CA GLU A 121 2.45 -7.22 13.74
C GLU A 121 2.86 -8.68 13.52
N ASP A 122 4.16 -8.96 13.57
CA ASP A 122 4.79 -10.27 13.26
C ASP A 122 4.38 -11.41 14.23
N SER A 123 3.30 -11.28 15.00
CA SER A 123 2.76 -12.34 15.85
C SER A 123 2.08 -13.48 15.07
N TYR A 124 1.81 -13.28 13.77
CA TYR A 124 1.22 -14.29 12.88
C TYR A 124 2.24 -15.09 12.05
N ASP A 125 3.53 -14.77 12.10
CA ASP A 125 4.61 -15.51 11.40
C ASP A 125 5.16 -16.70 12.23
N LYS A 126 4.47 -17.10 13.31
CA LYS A 126 4.85 -18.21 14.20
C LYS A 126 3.72 -19.20 14.50
N ILE A 127 3.02 -19.70 13.48
CA ILE A 127 2.20 -20.91 13.60
C ILE A 127 2.57 -21.87 12.49
#